data_AF-K1LU23-F1
#
_entry.id   AF-K1LU23-F1
#
_cell.length_a   1.000
_cell.length_b   1.000
_cell.length_c   1.000
_cell.angle_alpha   90.00
_cell.angle_beta   90.00
_cell.angle_gamma   90.00
#
_symmetry.space_group_name_H-M   'P 1'
#
loop_
_entity.id
_entity.type
_entity.pdbx_description
1 polymer ?
#
loop_
_entity_poly.entity_id
_entity_poly.type
_entity_poly.pdbx_seq_one_letter_code
_entity_poly.pdbx_strand_id
1 'polypeptide(L)'
;MTDCQEHGPSHYLTLTEQEDDKLWLAEIVDEDPTFRLKRLFLPAYEKGKYLLYDGVYQIHGVCAGITPFNKEYCLIHQGKMQRYLAMSQVLSLLPAIQDFESQRLQRIKYQIRQILAEIGQNADHPLIQENLDYQSQMVDDLDTSEAANACLTQLIKEKDRMISYYTQLLERER
;
A
#
# COMPACT_ATOMS: atom_id res chain seq x y z
N MET A 1 -13.79 -2.72 -25.29
CA MET A 1 -12.73 -3.14 -24.36
C MET A 1 -12.40 -1.96 -23.48
N THR A 2 -13.18 -1.77 -22.43
CA THR A 2 -12.89 -0.82 -21.35
C THR A 2 -13.92 -1.12 -20.27
N ASP A 3 -13.52 -1.85 -19.25
CA ASP A 3 -14.23 -1.97 -17.97
C ASP A 3 -13.22 -2.52 -16.95
N CYS A 4 -12.29 -1.65 -16.54
CA CYS A 4 -11.62 -1.83 -15.24
C CYS A 4 -12.64 -1.45 -14.17
N GLN A 5 -13.49 -2.40 -13.79
CA GLN A 5 -14.53 -2.21 -12.79
C GLN A 5 -13.90 -2.13 -11.38
N GLU A 6 -14.08 -0.94 -10.79
CA GLU A 6 -14.17 -0.62 -9.37
C GLU A 6 -13.09 -1.21 -8.44
N HIS A 7 -11.99 -0.46 -8.32
CA HIS A 7 -11.13 -0.55 -7.15
C HIS A 7 -12.00 -0.24 -5.92
N GLY A 8 -12.23 -1.24 -5.06
CA GLY A 8 -13.13 -1.16 -3.90
C GLY A 8 -12.85 0.03 -2.97
N PRO A 9 -13.77 0.34 -2.02
CA PRO A 9 -13.69 1.53 -1.20
C PRO A 9 -12.39 1.52 -0.38
N SER A 10 -11.52 2.50 -0.65
CA SER A 10 -10.27 2.66 0.10
C SER A 10 -10.53 3.49 1.34
N HIS A 11 -9.99 3.05 2.47
CA HIS A 11 -10.15 3.74 3.75
C HIS A 11 -8.79 4.00 4.38
N TYR A 12 -8.62 5.20 4.94
CA TYR A 12 -7.43 5.50 5.73
C TYR A 12 -7.60 5.01 7.16
N LEU A 13 -6.64 4.25 7.64
CA LEU A 13 -6.47 3.98 9.06
C LEU A 13 -5.31 4.84 9.59
N THR A 14 -5.63 5.68 10.56
CA THR A 14 -4.62 6.47 11.28
C THR A 14 -4.21 5.74 12.55
N LEU A 15 -2.91 5.49 12.67
CA LEU A 15 -2.28 4.79 13.76
C LEU A 15 -1.12 5.60 14.33
N THR A 16 -0.90 5.48 15.63
CA THR A 16 0.32 5.90 16.32
C THR A 16 1.05 4.70 16.90
N GLU A 17 2.31 4.90 17.29
CA GLU A 17 3.13 3.88 17.93
C GLU A 17 2.51 3.38 19.25
N GLN A 18 2.78 2.11 19.60
CA GLN A 18 2.49 1.57 20.93
C GLN A 18 3.59 1.92 21.94
N GLU A 19 3.43 1.43 23.18
CA GLU A 19 4.44 1.57 24.25
C GLU A 19 5.80 0.98 23.90
N ASP A 20 5.88 0.04 22.94
CA ASP A 20 7.14 -0.54 22.45
C ASP A 20 7.73 0.22 21.25
N ASP A 21 7.24 1.44 20.98
CA ASP A 21 7.62 2.34 19.88
C ASP A 21 7.44 1.74 18.48
N LYS A 22 6.63 0.68 18.34
CA LYS A 22 6.37 0.04 17.04
C LYS A 22 5.02 0.42 16.49
N LEU A 23 5.02 0.56 15.17
CA LEU A 23 3.84 0.75 14.35
C LEU A 23 4.06 0.03 13.02
N TRP A 24 3.17 -0.89 12.69
CA TRP A 24 3.17 -1.54 11.39
C TRP A 24 1.81 -2.14 11.06
N LEU A 25 1.59 -2.28 9.76
CA LEU A 25 0.42 -2.91 9.20
C LEU A 25 0.87 -3.82 8.07
N ALA A 26 0.41 -5.06 8.10
CA ALA A 26 0.72 -6.03 7.06
C ALA A 26 -0.56 -6.68 6.53
N GLU A 27 -0.67 -6.81 5.22
CA GLU A 27 -1.70 -7.64 4.59
C GLU A 27 -1.22 -9.09 4.56
N ILE A 28 -2.13 -10.04 4.83
CA ILE A 28 -1.86 -11.45 4.64
C ILE A 28 -1.97 -11.74 3.14
N VAL A 29 -0.93 -12.34 2.58
CA VAL A 29 -0.83 -12.59 1.11
C VAL A 29 -0.89 -14.07 0.76
N ASP A 30 -0.38 -14.93 1.63
CA ASP A 30 -0.21 -16.34 1.32
C ASP A 30 0.05 -17.15 2.61
N GLU A 31 0.22 -18.46 2.48
CA GLU A 31 0.84 -19.31 3.47
C GLU A 31 2.37 -19.08 3.53
N ASP A 32 2.94 -19.24 4.72
CA ASP A 32 4.40 -19.31 4.90
C ASP A 32 4.74 -20.63 5.59
N PRO A 33 5.65 -21.45 5.05
CA PRO A 33 5.95 -22.77 5.62
C PRO A 33 6.62 -22.70 7.00
N THR A 34 7.23 -21.57 7.37
CA THR A 34 7.92 -21.37 8.65
C THR A 34 7.03 -20.64 9.66
N PHE A 35 6.34 -19.59 9.21
CA PHE A 35 5.57 -18.68 10.06
C PHE A 35 4.05 -18.81 9.90
N ARG A 36 3.60 -19.80 9.13
CA ARG A 36 2.21 -20.13 8.78
C ARG A 36 1.50 -19.12 7.88
N LEU A 37 1.85 -17.84 7.96
CA LEU A 37 1.23 -16.77 7.18
C LEU A 37 2.31 -15.86 6.61
N LYS A 38 2.28 -15.69 5.30
CA LYS A 38 3.09 -14.73 4.57
C LYS A 38 2.47 -13.34 4.67
N ARG A 39 3.29 -12.34 4.95
CA ARG A 39 2.88 -10.97 5.27
C ARG A 39 3.53 -9.98 4.33
N LEU A 40 2.71 -9.11 3.76
CA LEU A 40 3.14 -7.97 2.97
C LEU A 40 3.00 -6.71 3.83
N PHE A 41 4.12 -6.19 4.32
CA PHE A 41 4.13 -4.96 5.11
C PHE A 41 3.82 -3.77 4.22
N LEU A 42 2.74 -3.05 4.53
CA LEU A 42 2.30 -1.92 3.74
C LEU A 42 3.04 -0.65 4.17
N PRO A 43 3.50 0.18 3.22
CA PRO A 43 4.04 1.49 3.55
C PRO A 43 2.93 2.40 4.09
N ALA A 44 3.30 3.26 5.03
CA ALA A 44 2.41 4.36 5.43
C ALA A 44 2.43 5.41 4.32
N TYR A 45 1.26 5.79 3.82
CA TYR A 45 1.13 6.80 2.74
C TYR A 45 1.54 8.19 3.23
N GLU A 46 1.21 8.48 4.50
CA GLU A 46 1.77 9.57 5.30
C GLU A 46 2.14 8.99 6.68
N LYS A 47 2.87 9.75 7.50
CA LYS A 47 3.23 9.29 8.85
C LYS A 47 1.98 8.83 9.62
N GLY A 48 1.93 7.53 9.92
CA GLY A 48 0.83 6.89 10.66
C GLY A 48 -0.45 6.66 9.87
N LYS A 49 -0.54 7.04 8.59
CA LYS A 49 -1.74 6.83 7.77
C LYS A 49 -1.54 5.71 6.76
N TYR A 50 -2.36 4.68 6.86
CA TYR A 50 -2.33 3.51 5.99
C TYR A 50 -3.57 3.48 5.12
N LEU A 51 -3.38 3.21 3.82
CA LEU A 51 -4.48 3.02 2.89
C LEU A 51 -4.88 1.53 2.90
N LEU A 52 -6.14 1.27 3.22
CA LEU A 52 -6.69 -0.07 3.39
C LEU A 52 -7.74 -0.38 2.34
N TYR A 53 -7.81 -1.65 1.99
CA TYR A 53 -8.75 -2.22 1.04
C TYR A 53 -9.36 -3.48 1.66
N ASP A 54 -10.28 -4.10 0.93
CA ASP A 54 -10.76 -5.42 1.28
C ASP A 54 -9.58 -6.41 1.33
N GLY A 55 -9.51 -7.19 2.41
CA GLY A 55 -8.39 -8.07 2.69
C GLY A 55 -8.27 -8.44 4.16
N VAL A 56 -7.32 -9.34 4.45
CA VAL A 56 -6.99 -9.76 5.81
C VAL A 56 -5.68 -9.12 6.22
N TYR A 57 -5.64 -8.53 7.40
CA TYR A 57 -4.52 -7.75 7.90
C TYR A 57 -4.07 -8.25 9.26
N GLN A 58 -2.78 -8.06 9.54
CA GLN A 58 -2.25 -8.06 10.90
C GLN A 58 -1.78 -6.64 11.24
N ILE A 59 -2.30 -6.09 12.33
CA ILE A 59 -2.10 -4.69 12.70
C ILE A 59 -1.44 -4.58 14.06
N HIS A 60 -0.45 -3.69 14.17
CA HIS A 60 0.16 -3.32 15.44
C HIS A 60 0.27 -1.79 15.54
N GLY A 61 -0.45 -1.20 16.49
CA GLY A 61 -0.52 0.26 16.67
C GLY A 61 -1.69 0.71 17.54
N VAL A 62 -1.83 2.02 17.72
CA VAL A 62 -2.92 2.64 18.48
C VAL A 62 -3.77 3.49 17.54
N CYS A 63 -5.10 3.33 17.61
CA CYS A 63 -6.05 4.18 16.91
C CYS A 63 -6.95 4.90 17.93
N ALA A 64 -7.16 6.20 17.75
CA ALA A 64 -7.90 7.01 18.70
C ALA A 64 -9.33 6.49 18.90
N GLY A 65 -9.76 6.39 20.16
CA GLY A 65 -11.13 6.00 20.52
C GLY A 65 -11.43 4.50 20.47
N ILE A 66 -10.45 3.64 20.16
CA ILE A 66 -10.60 2.18 20.21
C ILE A 66 -9.45 1.52 20.96
N THR A 67 -9.65 0.26 21.38
CA THR A 67 -8.60 -0.57 21.97
C THR A 67 -7.42 -0.73 21.01
N PRO A 68 -6.15 -0.64 21.49
CA PRO A 68 -4.97 -0.81 20.66
C PRO A 68 -4.95 -2.15 19.91
N PHE A 69 -4.36 -2.18 18.71
CA PHE A 69 -4.15 -3.38 17.93
C PHE A 69 -2.85 -4.05 18.37
N ASN A 70 -2.88 -5.18 19.10
CA ASN A 70 -1.66 -5.88 19.50
C ASN A 70 -1.40 -7.10 18.61
N LYS A 71 -0.77 -6.89 17.44
CA LYS A 71 -0.53 -7.94 16.43
C LYS A 71 -1.82 -8.65 16.03
N GLU A 72 -2.89 -7.87 15.97
CA GLU A 72 -4.26 -8.35 15.86
C GLU A 72 -4.62 -8.65 14.41
N TYR A 73 -5.27 -9.78 14.17
CA TYR A 73 -5.82 -10.09 12.86
C TYR A 73 -7.16 -9.40 12.66
N CYS A 74 -7.29 -8.69 11.54
CA CYS A 74 -8.48 -7.97 11.14
C CYS A 74 -8.90 -8.38 9.74
N LEU A 75 -10.20 -8.48 9.48
CA LEU A 75 -10.76 -8.60 8.14
C LEU A 75 -11.39 -7.26 7.77
N ILE A 76 -11.05 -6.76 6.58
CA ILE A 76 -11.72 -5.62 5.98
C ILE A 76 -12.54 -6.14 4.81
N HIS A 77 -13.82 -5.81 4.82
CA HIS A 77 -14.71 -6.15 3.73
C HIS A 77 -15.78 -5.06 3.58
N GLN A 78 -15.94 -4.56 2.35
CA GLN A 78 -16.89 -3.49 2.03
C GLN A 78 -16.75 -2.28 2.97
N GLY A 79 -15.50 -1.90 3.24
CA GLY A 79 -15.17 -0.74 4.08
C GLY A 79 -15.43 -0.93 5.59
N LYS A 80 -15.79 -2.13 6.04
CA LYS A 80 -15.98 -2.45 7.45
C LYS A 80 -14.84 -3.32 7.95
N MET A 81 -14.30 -2.95 9.10
CA MET A 81 -13.28 -3.73 9.80
C MET A 81 -13.91 -4.64 10.85
N GLN A 82 -13.75 -5.95 10.68
CA GLN A 82 -13.94 -6.94 11.72
C GLN A 82 -12.61 -7.18 12.43
N ARG A 83 -12.63 -7.03 13.75
CA ARG A 83 -11.46 -7.14 14.63
C ARG A 83 -11.39 -8.52 15.31
N TYR A 84 -10.24 -8.81 15.91
CA TYR A 84 -10.02 -10.01 16.73
C TYR A 84 -10.26 -11.35 16.02
N LEU A 85 -9.85 -11.48 14.76
CA LEU A 85 -9.91 -12.76 14.07
C LEU A 85 -8.96 -13.77 14.72
N ALA A 86 -9.47 -14.97 14.99
CA ALA A 86 -8.64 -16.08 15.42
C ALA A 86 -7.77 -16.57 14.26
N MET A 87 -6.59 -17.11 14.56
CA MET A 87 -5.69 -17.64 13.53
C MET A 87 -6.35 -18.73 12.68
N SER A 88 -7.20 -19.58 13.26
CA SER A 88 -7.97 -20.60 12.50
C SER A 88 -8.90 -19.97 11.47
N GLN A 89 -9.51 -18.83 11.77
CA GLN A 89 -10.36 -18.10 10.83
C GLN A 89 -9.50 -17.52 9.69
N VAL A 90 -8.35 -16.92 10.00
CA VAL A 90 -7.42 -16.42 8.99
C VAL A 90 -6.96 -17.54 8.05
N LEU A 91 -6.61 -18.71 8.60
CA LEU A 91 -6.20 -19.87 7.80
C LEU A 91 -7.33 -20.38 6.91
N SER A 92 -8.58 -20.34 7.37
CA SER A 92 -9.73 -20.71 6.54
C SER A 92 -9.98 -19.77 5.37
N LEU A 93 -9.42 -18.55 5.41
CA LEU A 93 -9.53 -17.55 4.33
C LEU A 93 -8.37 -17.63 3.32
N LEU A 94 -7.34 -18.44 3.56
CA LEU A 94 -6.16 -18.53 2.68
C LEU A 94 -6.49 -18.75 1.20
N PRO A 95 -7.43 -19.65 0.81
CA PRO A 95 -7.77 -19.81 -0.60
C PRO A 95 -8.28 -18.51 -1.24
N ALA A 96 -9.17 -17.79 -0.55
CA ALA A 96 -9.68 -16.50 -1.03
C ALA A 96 -8.60 -15.41 -1.07
N ILE A 97 -7.64 -15.45 -0.13
CA ILE A 97 -6.49 -14.53 -0.09
C ILE A 97 -5.57 -14.75 -1.29
N GLN A 98 -5.31 -16.01 -1.65
CA GLN A 98 -4.49 -16.41 -2.79
C GLN A 98 -5.17 -16.04 -4.11
N ASP A 99 -6.48 -16.31 -4.24
CA ASP A 99 -7.28 -15.93 -5.42
C ASP A 99 -7.29 -14.42 -5.67
N PHE A 100 -7.09 -13.61 -4.62
CA PHE A 100 -7.07 -12.16 -4.69
C PHE A 100 -5.72 -11.58 -5.18
N GLU A 101 -4.68 -12.39 -5.39
CA GLU A 101 -3.33 -11.90 -5.71
C GLU A 101 -3.29 -11.01 -6.96
N SER A 102 -3.94 -11.42 -8.04
CA SER A 102 -3.99 -10.62 -9.28
C SER A 102 -4.63 -9.25 -9.05
N GLN A 103 -5.69 -9.18 -8.24
CA GLN A 103 -6.37 -7.92 -7.91
C GLN A 103 -5.49 -7.05 -7.01
N ARG A 104 -4.80 -7.67 -6.05
CA ARG A 104 -3.82 -7.02 -5.17
C ARG A 104 -2.67 -6.38 -5.96
N LEU A 105 -2.11 -7.11 -6.93
CA LEU A 105 -1.07 -6.61 -7.81
C LEU A 105 -1.54 -5.38 -8.60
N GLN A 106 -2.70 -5.48 -9.27
CA GLN A 106 -3.24 -4.36 -10.05
C GLN A 106 -3.55 -3.13 -9.19
N ARG A 107 -4.05 -3.35 -7.97
CA ARG A 107 -4.26 -2.29 -6.98
C ARG A 107 -2.95 -1.58 -6.62
N ILE A 108 -1.88 -2.32 -6.33
CA ILE A 108 -0.58 -1.72 -5.98
C ILE A 108 0.01 -0.98 -7.18
N LYS A 109 -0.07 -1.53 -8.40
CA LYS A 109 0.33 -0.85 -9.64
C LYS A 109 -0.42 0.48 -9.81
N TYR A 110 -1.72 0.48 -9.55
CA TYR A 110 -2.54 1.70 -9.59
C TYR A 110 -2.05 2.74 -8.56
N GLN A 111 -1.75 2.33 -7.32
CA GLN A 111 -1.22 3.23 -6.30
C GLN A 111 0.11 3.87 -6.70
N ILE A 112 1.02 3.10 -7.30
CA ILE A 112 2.30 3.62 -7.83
C ILE A 112 2.03 4.73 -8.85
N ARG A 113 1.13 4.47 -9.81
CA ARG A 113 0.76 5.46 -10.84
C ARG A 113 0.13 6.71 -10.27
N GLN A 114 -0.70 6.60 -9.23
CA GLN A 114 -1.26 7.76 -8.56
C GLN A 114 -0.17 8.65 -7.94
N ILE A 115 0.85 8.05 -7.32
CA ILE A 115 1.97 8.81 -6.74
C ILE A 115 2.83 9.45 -7.84
N LEU A 116 3.12 8.73 -8.93
CA LEU A 116 3.83 9.31 -10.08
C LEU A 116 3.08 10.51 -10.67
N ALA A 117 1.75 10.41 -10.80
CA ALA A 117 0.91 11.51 -11.25
C ALA A 117 0.94 12.71 -10.27
N GLU A 118 0.93 12.46 -8.96
CA GLU A 118 1.07 13.50 -7.93
C GLU A 118 2.42 14.23 -8.06
N ILE A 119 3.52 13.50 -8.28
CA ILE A 119 4.84 14.09 -8.53
C ILE A 119 4.80 14.96 -9.78
N GLY A 120 4.22 14.45 -10.87
CA GLY A 120 4.10 15.16 -12.14
C GLY A 120 3.30 16.46 -12.04
N GLN A 121 2.22 16.48 -11.25
CA GLN A 121 1.43 17.70 -11.03
C GLN A 121 2.21 18.79 -10.27
N ASN A 122 3.14 18.40 -9.38
CA ASN A 122 3.98 19.35 -8.64
C ASN A 122 5.18 19.84 -9.45
N ALA A 123 5.56 19.12 -10.51
CA ALA A 123 6.71 19.39 -11.35
C ALA A 123 6.30 19.44 -12.83
N ASP A 124 5.42 20.39 -13.17
CA ASP A 124 4.83 20.56 -14.50
C ASP A 124 5.85 21.02 -15.55
N HIS A 125 6.63 20.06 -16.07
CA HIS A 125 7.62 20.27 -17.11
C HIS A 125 7.74 19.05 -18.06
N PRO A 126 7.84 19.24 -19.39
CA PRO A 126 7.81 18.15 -20.36
C PRO A 126 8.85 17.04 -20.11
N LEU A 127 10.10 17.39 -19.78
CA LEU A 127 11.16 16.39 -19.53
C LEU A 127 10.89 15.54 -18.28
N ILE A 128 10.16 16.09 -17.32
CA ILE A 128 9.80 15.40 -16.08
C ILE A 128 8.64 14.46 -16.37
N GLN A 129 7.65 14.91 -17.14
CA GLN A 129 6.53 14.06 -17.58
C GLN A 129 7.02 12.85 -18.37
N GLU A 130 7.96 13.03 -19.31
CA GLU A 130 8.53 11.91 -20.08
C GLU A 130 9.20 10.87 -19.17
N ASN A 131 9.94 11.32 -18.14
CA ASN A 131 10.56 10.41 -17.18
C ASN A 131 9.52 9.67 -16.33
N LEU A 132 8.47 10.35 -15.88
CA LEU A 132 7.39 9.75 -15.09
C LEU A 132 6.55 8.76 -15.93
N ASP A 133 6.33 9.07 -17.21
CA ASP A 133 5.66 8.18 -18.16
C ASP A 133 6.46 6.90 -18.38
N TYR A 134 7.78 7.01 -18.55
CA TYR A 134 8.65 5.84 -18.63
C TYR A 134 8.57 4.98 -17.36
N GLN A 135 8.65 5.60 -16.17
CA GLN A 135 8.48 4.88 -14.91
C GLN A 135 7.10 4.20 -14.81
N SER A 136 6.03 4.87 -15.27
CA SER A 136 4.67 4.34 -15.29
C SER A 136 4.53 3.11 -16.21
N GLN A 137 5.26 3.08 -17.33
CA GLN A 137 5.32 1.90 -18.20
C GLN A 137 6.06 0.74 -17.53
N MET A 138 7.17 1.01 -16.83
CA MET A 138 7.90 -0.03 -16.08
C MET A 138 7.08 -0.67 -14.95
N VAL A 139 6.01 -0.01 -14.48
CA VAL A 139 5.06 -0.60 -13.52
C VAL A 139 4.35 -1.82 -14.13
N ASP A 140 4.13 -1.85 -15.45
CA ASP A 140 3.48 -3.00 -16.09
C ASP A 140 4.32 -4.27 -16.04
N ASP A 141 5.65 -4.13 -15.99
CA ASP A 141 6.60 -5.25 -15.92
C ASP A 141 6.70 -5.90 -14.52
N LEU A 142 6.00 -5.36 -13.51
CA LEU A 142 5.99 -5.95 -12.17
C LEU A 142 5.05 -7.16 -12.10
N ASP A 143 5.59 -8.35 -11.85
CA ASP A 143 4.83 -9.60 -11.92
C ASP A 143 4.17 -10.05 -10.60
N THR A 144 4.59 -9.50 -9.46
CA THR A 144 4.10 -9.94 -8.13
C THR A 144 3.74 -8.77 -7.23
N SER A 145 2.76 -8.97 -6.34
CA SER A 145 2.39 -7.94 -5.35
C SER A 145 3.55 -7.55 -4.43
N GLU A 146 4.49 -8.47 -4.18
CA GLU A 146 5.69 -8.20 -3.39
C GLU A 146 6.63 -7.22 -4.08
N ALA A 147 6.96 -7.47 -5.36
CA ALA A 147 7.81 -6.59 -6.14
C ALA A 147 7.15 -5.21 -6.30
N ALA A 148 5.84 -5.19 -6.57
CA ALA A 148 5.09 -3.95 -6.67
C ALA A 148 5.05 -3.18 -5.34
N ASN A 149 4.85 -3.85 -4.21
CA ASN A 149 4.83 -3.19 -2.91
C ASN A 149 6.21 -2.67 -2.48
N ALA A 150 7.29 -3.35 -2.87
CA ALA A 150 8.65 -2.86 -2.68
C ALA A 150 8.89 -1.57 -3.48
N CYS A 151 8.45 -1.53 -4.74
CA CYS A 151 8.48 -0.33 -5.58
C CYS A 151 7.66 0.80 -4.97
N LEU A 152 6.41 0.53 -4.56
CA LEU A 152 5.54 1.50 -3.88
C LEU A 152 6.19 2.07 -2.61
N THR A 153 6.78 1.21 -1.79
CA THR A 153 7.45 1.62 -0.54
C THR A 153 8.62 2.56 -0.82
N GLN A 154 9.40 2.27 -1.86
CA GLN A 154 10.52 3.14 -2.25
C GLN A 154 10.01 4.48 -2.78
N LEU A 155 9.03 4.46 -3.66
CA LEU A 155 8.47 5.66 -4.27
C LEU A 155 7.88 6.61 -3.21
N ILE A 156 7.15 6.09 -2.21
CA ILE A 156 6.62 6.90 -1.10
C ILE A 156 7.74 7.60 -0.34
N LYS A 157 8.85 6.90 -0.06
CA LYS A 157 9.99 7.47 0.67
C LYS A 157 10.72 8.55 -0.15
N GLU A 158 10.77 8.38 -1.47
CA GLU A 158 11.51 9.27 -2.36
C GLU A 158 10.68 10.42 -2.90
N LYS A 159 9.34 10.36 -2.81
CA LYS A 159 8.39 11.33 -3.37
C LYS A 159 8.82 12.79 -3.14
N ASP A 160 8.99 13.19 -1.87
CA ASP A 160 9.30 14.58 -1.53
C ASP A 160 10.69 15.01 -2.03
N ARG A 161 11.64 14.08 -2.05
CA ARG A 161 12.99 14.32 -2.59
C ARG A 161 12.94 14.49 -4.11
N MET A 162 12.15 13.68 -4.82
CA MET A 162 11.96 13.78 -6.26
C MET A 162 11.34 15.12 -6.63
N ILE A 163 10.25 15.51 -5.95
CA ILE A 163 9.60 16.81 -6.14
C ILE A 163 10.62 17.94 -5.92
N SER A 164 11.35 17.92 -4.80
CA SER A 164 12.36 18.95 -4.49
C SER A 164 13.47 19.03 -5.55
N TYR A 165 13.98 17.88 -6.01
CA TYR A 165 15.00 17.81 -7.05
C TYR A 165 14.50 18.41 -8.36
N TYR A 166 13.29 18.04 -8.76
CA TYR A 166 12.65 18.55 -9.96
C TYR A 166 12.39 20.05 -9.90
N THR A 167 11.85 20.56 -8.79
CA THR A 167 11.66 22.00 -8.60
C THR A 167 12.98 22.77 -8.73
N GLN A 168 14.07 22.28 -8.12
CA GLN A 168 15.39 22.91 -8.24
C GLN A 168 15.97 22.86 -9.65
N LEU A 169 15.72 21.78 -10.39
CA LEU A 169 16.13 21.67 -11.80
C LEU A 169 15.47 22.77 -12.64
N LEU A 170 14.16 22.96 -12.47
CA LEU A 170 13.37 23.97 -13.18
C LEU A 170 13.76 25.40 -12.83
N GLU A 171 14.15 25.67 -11.58
CA GLU A 171 14.65 26.97 -11.16
C GLU A 171 15.99 27.35 -11.80
N ARG A 172 16.82 26.37 -12.17
CA ARG A 172 18.13 26.61 -12.82
C ARG A 172 18.03 26.83 -14.32
N GLU A 173 16.96 26.36 -14.95
CA GLU A 173 16.70 26.55 -16.39
C GLU A 173 15.95 27.88 -16.70
N ARG A 174 15.58 28.65 -15.67
CA ARG A 174 15.04 30.01 -15.78
C ARG A 174 16.13 31.07 -15.73
#